data_AF-R6VSH4-F1
#
_entry.id   AF-R6VSH4-F1
#
_cell.length_a   1.000
_cell.length_b   1.000
_cell.length_c   1.000
_cell.angle_alpha   90.00
_cell.angle_beta   90.00
_cell.angle_gamma   90.00
#
_symmetry.space_group_name_H-M   'P 1'
#
loop_
_entity.id
_entity.type
_entity.pdbx_description
1 polymer ?
#
loop_
_entity_poly.entity_id
_entity_poly.type
_entity_poly.pdbx_seq_one_letter_code
_entity_poly.pdbx_strand_id
1 'polypeptide(L)'
;MKTNTPLPVRSTQPPASTKPSASPDPSGLDKDGMSVISTWTGADSKDIASKLADSAVDAFVKKGTVVTKKGIRYKVTKSGPKTRSVSVIGINKDRGTVRIPAQISMRGYSYPVTKIEKKALAQKKKLTRVIVGRNVKQIGRKAFYNSRKLSRISFESAKLTKIEKGAWKGCSKRLRFTFSKSCGMKTKQYILKRNMLMK
;
A
#
# COMPACT_ATOMS: atom_id res chain seq x y z
N MET A 1 -8.42 -34.97 -73.74
CA MET A 1 -7.04 -34.82 -73.21
C MET A 1 -6.93 -35.57 -71.88
N LYS A 2 -5.69 -35.87 -71.45
CA LYS A 2 -5.26 -36.39 -70.13
C LYS A 2 -6.22 -36.08 -68.95
N THR A 3 -6.54 -36.90 -67.93
CA THR A 3 -6.52 -38.35 -67.60
C THR A 3 -6.64 -38.46 -66.05
N ASN A 4 -7.38 -39.46 -65.55
CA ASN A 4 -7.26 -40.12 -64.23
C ASN A 4 -7.80 -39.48 -62.92
N THR A 5 -8.99 -39.93 -62.52
CA THR A 5 -9.36 -40.43 -61.16
C THR A 5 -8.70 -41.80 -60.88
N PRO A 6 -8.78 -42.43 -59.66
CA PRO A 6 -8.92 -41.93 -58.28
C PRO A 6 -7.85 -42.50 -57.29
N LEU A 7 -8.10 -42.30 -55.98
CA LEU A 7 -7.50 -42.86 -54.73
C LEU A 7 -6.96 -44.33 -54.78
N PRO A 8 -6.13 -44.83 -53.82
CA PRO A 8 -5.77 -44.33 -52.46
C PRO A 8 -4.22 -44.10 -52.25
N VAL A 9 -3.46 -44.26 -51.13
CA VAL A 9 -3.57 -44.93 -49.79
C VAL A 9 -2.73 -44.26 -48.64
N ARG A 10 -2.50 -45.00 -47.54
CA ARG A 10 -1.96 -44.69 -46.18
C ARG A 10 -0.46 -44.97 -45.99
N SER A 11 0.29 -44.10 -45.26
CA SER A 11 1.25 -44.55 -44.21
C SER A 11 1.76 -43.45 -43.23
N THR A 12 1.71 -43.76 -41.92
CA THR A 12 2.60 -43.34 -40.79
C THR A 12 2.84 -41.85 -40.42
N GLN A 13 3.41 -41.63 -39.21
CA GLN A 13 3.41 -40.38 -38.42
C GLN A 13 4.84 -39.78 -38.15
N PRO A 14 4.98 -38.59 -37.51
CA PRO A 14 6.17 -37.70 -37.63
C PRO A 14 7.21 -37.82 -36.49
N PRO A 15 8.25 -36.94 -36.46
CA PRO A 15 8.16 -35.75 -35.59
C PRO A 15 8.64 -34.43 -36.25
N ALA A 16 8.85 -33.36 -35.46
CA ALA A 16 8.76 -31.96 -35.92
C ALA A 16 10.08 -31.17 -36.09
N SER A 17 9.98 -30.09 -36.89
CA SER A 17 10.92 -28.98 -37.13
C SER A 17 11.25 -28.14 -35.86
N THR A 18 12.23 -27.19 -35.81
CA THR A 18 12.98 -26.48 -36.88
C THR A 18 14.35 -25.93 -36.39
N LYS A 19 15.29 -25.75 -37.33
CA LYS A 19 16.57 -24.95 -37.33
C LYS A 19 16.26 -23.50 -37.81
N PRO A 20 17.17 -22.49 -38.01
CA PRO A 20 18.59 -22.17 -37.64
C PRO A 20 18.68 -21.09 -36.50
N SER A 21 19.80 -20.53 -35.98
CA SER A 21 21.25 -20.32 -36.30
C SER A 21 21.64 -18.85 -36.62
N ALA A 22 22.84 -18.45 -36.17
CA ALA A 22 23.61 -17.20 -36.40
C ALA A 22 23.36 -15.97 -35.48
N SER A 23 24.47 -15.39 -34.99
CA SER A 23 24.56 -14.14 -34.20
C SER A 23 25.06 -12.96 -35.07
N PRO A 24 24.95 -11.70 -34.62
CA PRO A 24 26.13 -11.07 -33.98
C PRO A 24 25.83 -10.07 -32.83
N ASP A 25 26.87 -9.75 -32.06
CA ASP A 25 26.99 -8.60 -31.14
C ASP A 25 27.15 -7.25 -31.90
N PRO A 26 27.06 -6.04 -31.28
CA PRO A 26 27.16 -5.77 -29.84
C PRO A 26 26.15 -4.75 -29.23
N SER A 27 26.23 -4.62 -27.90
CA SER A 27 25.92 -3.42 -27.08
C SER A 27 24.52 -2.79 -27.19
N GLY A 28 23.66 -3.08 -26.22
CA GLY A 28 22.44 -2.31 -25.95
C GLY A 28 22.00 -2.42 -24.48
N LEU A 29 22.01 -1.31 -23.74
CA LEU A 29 21.66 -1.24 -22.31
C LEU A 29 20.19 -1.66 -22.02
N ASP A 30 20.02 -2.94 -21.71
CA ASP A 30 18.80 -3.57 -21.23
C ASP A 30 18.59 -3.34 -19.72
N LYS A 31 17.34 -3.43 -19.26
CA LYS A 31 16.85 -2.64 -18.11
C LYS A 31 16.41 -3.49 -16.92
N ASP A 32 16.93 -4.70 -16.81
CA ASP A 32 16.57 -5.66 -15.78
C ASP A 32 17.73 -5.88 -14.81
N GLY A 33 17.66 -5.20 -13.65
CA GLY A 33 18.73 -5.15 -12.63
C GLY A 33 18.89 -6.43 -11.82
N MET A 34 19.07 -7.58 -12.49
CA MET A 34 19.03 -8.92 -11.91
C MET A 34 20.24 -9.81 -12.26
N SER A 35 21.39 -9.23 -12.62
CA SER A 35 22.64 -9.98 -12.83
C SER A 35 23.89 -9.23 -12.32
N VAL A 36 24.31 -9.51 -11.08
CA VAL A 36 25.68 -9.31 -10.53
C VAL A 36 25.82 -10.05 -9.17
N ILE A 37 25.60 -11.37 -9.14
CA ILE A 37 26.01 -12.26 -8.02
C ILE A 37 26.54 -13.62 -8.53
N SER A 38 27.24 -13.63 -9.66
CA SER A 38 27.85 -14.83 -10.29
C SER A 38 29.39 -14.83 -10.25
N THR A 39 29.99 -13.97 -9.43
CA THR A 39 31.41 -14.06 -9.06
C THR A 39 31.57 -13.76 -7.57
N TRP A 40 32.16 -14.71 -6.82
CA TRP A 40 32.78 -14.65 -5.48
C TRP A 40 32.49 -15.96 -4.72
N THR A 41 33.28 -16.99 -5.03
CA THR A 41 33.42 -18.19 -4.20
C THR A 41 34.10 -17.82 -2.88
N GLY A 42 33.53 -18.22 -1.73
CA GLY A 42 34.20 -18.10 -0.42
C GLY A 42 33.80 -16.91 0.46
N ALA A 43 32.51 -16.53 0.48
CA ALA A 43 31.96 -15.68 1.53
C ALA A 43 30.65 -16.29 2.07
N ASP A 44 30.50 -16.34 3.39
CA ASP A 44 29.33 -16.94 4.04
C ASP A 44 28.01 -16.30 3.58
N SER A 45 27.00 -17.15 3.37
CA SER A 45 25.68 -16.73 2.88
C SER A 45 24.95 -15.77 3.85
N LYS A 46 25.39 -15.70 5.12
CA LYS A 46 24.98 -14.67 6.09
C LYS A 46 25.51 -13.28 5.75
N ASP A 47 26.76 -13.17 5.29
CA ASP A 47 27.44 -11.89 5.13
C ASP A 47 27.20 -11.24 3.76
N ILE A 48 26.88 -12.05 2.75
CA ILE A 48 26.27 -11.54 1.52
C ILE A 48 24.86 -11.01 1.82
N ALA A 49 24.08 -11.73 2.64
CA ALA A 49 22.74 -11.32 3.02
C ALA A 49 22.70 -10.08 3.94
N SER A 50 23.69 -9.88 4.81
CA SER A 50 23.81 -8.66 5.63
C SER A 50 24.18 -7.45 4.78
N LYS A 51 25.26 -7.52 3.99
CA LYS A 51 25.70 -6.42 3.11
C LYS A 51 24.64 -6.00 2.08
N LEU A 52 23.87 -6.96 1.54
CA LEU A 52 22.72 -6.68 0.68
C LEU A 52 21.54 -6.07 1.47
N ALA A 53 21.31 -6.52 2.71
CA ALA A 53 20.31 -5.90 3.58
C ALA A 53 20.66 -4.46 3.95
N ASP A 54 21.92 -4.16 4.25
CA ASP A 54 22.38 -2.80 4.60
C ASP A 54 22.34 -1.85 3.40
N SER A 55 22.74 -2.31 2.22
CA SER A 55 22.52 -1.58 0.96
C SER A 55 21.02 -1.32 0.72
N ALA A 56 20.15 -2.31 1.02
CA ALA A 56 18.71 -2.13 0.97
C ALA A 56 18.16 -1.19 2.08
N VAL A 57 18.84 -1.03 3.22
CA VAL A 57 18.43 -0.10 4.29
C VAL A 57 18.53 1.35 3.82
N ASP A 58 19.53 1.74 3.01
CA ASP A 58 19.53 3.07 2.40
C ASP A 58 18.55 3.20 1.22
N ALA A 59 18.25 2.11 0.50
CA ALA A 59 17.17 2.10 -0.48
C ALA A 59 15.79 2.35 0.18
N PHE A 60 15.53 1.80 1.37
CA PHE A 60 14.31 2.10 2.13
C PHE A 60 14.28 3.55 2.66
N VAL A 61 13.08 4.11 2.83
CA VAL A 61 12.94 5.49 3.34
C VAL A 61 13.22 5.49 4.85
N LYS A 62 14.17 6.32 5.29
CA LYS A 62 14.63 6.35 6.69
C LYS A 62 13.49 6.59 7.70
N LYS A 63 13.60 5.98 8.88
CA LYS A 63 12.57 6.06 9.94
C LYS A 63 12.41 7.52 10.37
N GLY A 64 11.17 7.99 10.44
CA GLY A 64 10.85 9.36 10.82
C GLY A 64 10.72 10.35 9.65
N THR A 65 11.18 10.02 8.44
CA THR A 65 10.99 10.85 7.24
C THR A 65 9.50 11.14 7.01
N VAL A 66 9.20 12.38 6.60
CA VAL A 66 7.85 12.83 6.26
C VAL A 66 7.71 12.91 4.74
N VAL A 67 6.64 12.33 4.20
CA VAL A 67 6.31 12.37 2.77
C VAL A 67 4.91 12.93 2.55
N THR A 68 4.70 13.59 1.41
CA THR A 68 3.36 14.05 1.00
C THR A 68 2.93 13.34 -0.28
N LYS A 69 1.78 12.65 -0.25
CA LYS A 69 1.16 12.01 -1.44
C LYS A 69 -0.34 12.29 -1.45
N LYS A 70 -0.88 12.70 -2.61
CA LYS A 70 -2.30 13.09 -2.82
C LYS A 70 -2.85 14.09 -1.78
N GLY A 71 -2.00 15.03 -1.35
CA GLY A 71 -2.31 16.08 -0.36
C GLY A 71 -2.29 15.64 1.12
N ILE A 72 -2.01 14.36 1.40
CA ILE A 72 -1.91 13.79 2.74
C ILE A 72 -0.42 13.67 3.11
N ARG A 73 -0.07 14.05 4.35
CA ARG A 73 1.26 13.92 4.93
C ARG A 73 1.35 12.65 5.77
N TYR A 74 2.38 11.85 5.53
CA TYR A 74 2.66 10.59 6.23
C TYR A 74 4.06 10.65 6.85
N LYS A 75 4.26 10.02 8.01
CA LYS A 75 5.56 9.81 8.65
C LYS A 75 5.92 8.33 8.64
N VAL A 76 7.15 7.99 8.28
CA VAL A 76 7.66 6.61 8.38
C VAL A 76 7.81 6.24 9.85
N THR A 77 7.14 5.16 10.25
CA THR A 77 7.12 4.67 11.66
C THR A 77 7.96 3.41 11.83
N LYS A 78 7.96 2.53 10.83
CA LYS A 78 8.87 1.41 10.68
C LYS A 78 9.43 1.41 9.26
N SER A 79 10.72 1.16 9.15
CA SER A 79 11.45 0.95 7.90
C SER A 79 12.39 -0.24 8.08
N GLY A 80 12.82 -0.85 6.97
CA GLY A 80 13.66 -2.04 6.95
C GLY A 80 13.07 -3.18 6.10
N PRO A 81 13.85 -4.24 5.86
CA PRO A 81 13.49 -5.29 4.91
C PRO A 81 12.22 -6.05 5.33
N LYS A 82 12.14 -6.52 6.58
CA LYS A 82 11.04 -7.37 7.06
C LYS A 82 9.78 -6.61 7.54
N THR A 83 9.88 -5.34 7.99
CA THR A 83 8.69 -4.58 8.44
C THR A 83 8.72 -3.11 8.03
N ARG A 84 7.62 -2.64 7.42
CA ARG A 84 7.46 -1.27 6.89
C ARG A 84 6.09 -0.74 7.29
N SER A 85 5.99 0.51 7.76
CA SER A 85 4.69 1.16 8.02
C SER A 85 4.77 2.67 8.13
N VAL A 86 3.69 3.35 7.76
CA VAL A 86 3.54 4.81 7.88
C VAL A 86 2.33 5.19 8.74
N SER A 87 2.43 6.33 9.45
CA SER A 87 1.30 6.98 10.11
C SER A 87 0.92 8.30 9.43
N VAL A 88 -0.37 8.65 9.43
CA VAL A 88 -0.86 9.91 8.87
C VAL A 88 -0.66 11.02 9.89
N ILE A 89 0.16 12.03 9.54
CA ILE A 89 0.39 13.22 10.37
C ILE A 89 -0.48 14.42 9.95
N GLY A 90 -1.20 14.32 8.83
CA GLY A 90 -2.28 15.24 8.48
C GLY A 90 -2.45 15.49 6.98
N ILE A 91 -2.96 16.66 6.63
CA ILE A 91 -3.14 17.12 5.24
C ILE A 91 -2.47 18.47 5.02
N ASN A 92 -1.97 18.70 3.80
CA ASN A 92 -1.31 19.95 3.43
C ASN A 92 -2.31 21.10 3.23
N LYS A 93 -3.33 20.89 2.38
CA LYS A 93 -4.42 21.85 2.12
C LYS A 93 -5.77 21.31 2.61
N ASP A 94 -6.59 22.19 3.16
CA ASP A 94 -7.95 21.89 3.65
C ASP A 94 -8.90 21.56 2.50
N ARG A 95 -9.52 20.37 2.54
CA ARG A 95 -10.36 19.83 1.46
C ARG A 95 -11.56 19.05 1.99
N GLY A 96 -12.65 19.00 1.21
CA GLY A 96 -13.89 18.31 1.56
C GLY A 96 -13.73 16.82 1.86
N THR A 97 -13.23 16.05 0.88
CA THR A 97 -13.03 14.59 1.02
C THR A 97 -11.55 14.25 1.19
N VAL A 98 -11.21 13.56 2.28
CA VAL A 98 -9.88 12.99 2.53
C VAL A 98 -9.97 11.47 2.50
N ARG A 99 -9.36 10.82 1.49
CA ARG A 99 -9.22 9.36 1.41
C ARG A 99 -7.82 8.93 1.81
N ILE A 100 -7.72 8.34 3.00
CA ILE A 100 -6.50 7.70 3.50
C ILE A 100 -6.44 6.31 2.86
N PRO A 101 -5.47 6.00 1.99
CA PRO A 101 -5.36 4.70 1.34
C PRO A 101 -4.91 3.62 2.33
N ALA A 102 -5.08 2.36 1.95
CA ALA A 102 -4.55 1.23 2.72
C ALA A 102 -3.01 1.18 2.76
N GLN A 103 -2.36 1.67 1.72
CA GLN A 103 -0.92 1.64 1.49
C GLN A 103 -0.50 2.77 0.55
N ILE A 104 0.77 3.14 0.58
CA ILE A 104 1.41 4.05 -0.38
C ILE A 104 2.70 3.42 -0.91
N SER A 105 3.05 3.65 -2.19
CA SER A 105 4.35 3.25 -2.73
C SER A 105 5.37 4.38 -2.61
N MET A 106 6.61 4.04 -2.24
CA MET A 106 7.77 4.92 -2.15
C MET A 106 9.03 4.15 -2.53
N ARG A 107 9.84 4.64 -3.47
CA ARG A 107 11.06 3.97 -3.98
C ARG A 107 10.80 2.48 -4.30
N GLY A 108 9.84 2.22 -5.20
CA GLY A 108 9.37 0.87 -5.56
C GLY A 108 8.51 0.15 -4.48
N TYR A 109 8.82 0.34 -3.20
CA TYR A 109 8.24 -0.45 -2.11
C TYR A 109 6.89 0.06 -1.59
N SER A 110 6.01 -0.88 -1.21
CA SER A 110 4.75 -0.58 -0.53
C SER A 110 4.93 -0.38 0.98
N TYR A 111 4.28 0.65 1.52
CA TYR A 111 4.21 0.98 2.94
C TYR A 111 2.74 1.02 3.39
N PRO A 112 2.28 0.08 4.24
CA PRO A 112 0.91 0.09 4.76
C PRO A 112 0.69 1.27 5.72
N VAL A 113 -0.48 1.89 5.60
CA VAL A 113 -0.91 2.98 6.50
C VAL A 113 -1.57 2.36 7.74
N THR A 114 -0.89 2.41 8.88
CA THR A 114 -1.28 1.65 10.08
C THR A 114 -1.88 2.50 11.20
N LYS A 115 -1.63 3.82 11.21
CA LYS A 115 -2.06 4.73 12.29
C LYS A 115 -2.43 6.12 11.76
N ILE A 116 -3.41 6.77 12.38
CA ILE A 116 -3.65 8.22 12.26
C ILE A 116 -3.14 8.88 13.54
N GLU A 117 -2.28 9.89 13.43
CA GLU A 117 -1.64 10.51 14.60
C GLU A 117 -2.56 11.45 15.40
N LYS A 118 -2.11 11.72 16.64
CA LYS A 118 -2.63 12.77 17.52
C LYS A 118 -2.79 14.10 16.75
N LYS A 119 -3.98 14.71 16.81
CA LYS A 119 -4.36 15.95 16.08
C LYS A 119 -4.26 15.95 14.53
N ALA A 120 -3.94 14.85 13.84
CA ALA A 120 -3.58 14.86 12.40
C ALA A 120 -4.58 15.57 11.46
N LEU A 121 -5.89 15.45 11.71
CA LEU A 121 -7.00 16.03 10.95
C LEU A 121 -7.89 16.93 11.85
N ALA A 122 -7.30 17.57 12.86
CA ALA A 122 -7.98 18.49 13.76
C ALA A 122 -8.16 19.90 13.13
N GLN A 123 -9.20 20.61 13.58
CA GLN A 123 -9.55 22.00 13.22
C GLN A 123 -9.74 22.23 11.71
N LYS A 124 -10.05 21.18 10.95
CA LYS A 124 -10.15 21.24 9.48
C LYS A 124 -11.51 21.78 9.04
N LYS A 125 -11.56 23.11 8.85
CA LYS A 125 -12.78 23.89 8.56
C LYS A 125 -13.51 23.43 7.29
N LYS A 126 -12.78 22.92 6.28
CA LYS A 126 -13.37 22.45 5.01
C LYS A 126 -13.66 20.93 4.96
N LEU A 127 -13.25 20.15 5.97
CA LEU A 127 -13.35 18.68 5.95
C LEU A 127 -14.79 18.21 6.16
N THR A 128 -15.37 17.48 5.20
CA THR A 128 -16.75 16.97 5.25
C THR A 128 -16.83 15.44 5.28
N ARG A 129 -15.94 14.75 4.54
CA ARG A 129 -15.90 13.29 4.44
C ARG A 129 -14.47 12.76 4.66
N VAL A 130 -14.33 11.75 5.50
CA VAL A 130 -13.09 10.96 5.64
C VAL A 130 -13.36 9.54 5.19
N ILE A 131 -12.40 8.93 4.48
CA ILE A 131 -12.38 7.51 4.16
C ILE A 131 -11.08 6.93 4.74
N VAL A 132 -11.22 5.91 5.61
CA VAL A 132 -10.14 5.29 6.36
C VAL A 132 -9.85 3.90 5.77
N GLY A 133 -8.73 3.78 5.06
CA GLY A 133 -8.32 2.58 4.32
C GLY A 133 -8.06 1.33 5.17
N ARG A 134 -8.11 0.16 4.52
CA ARG A 134 -8.26 -1.17 5.15
C ARG A 134 -7.21 -1.61 6.18
N ASN A 135 -6.05 -0.95 6.24
CA ASN A 135 -4.91 -1.31 7.07
C ASN A 135 -4.77 -0.49 8.37
N VAL A 136 -5.59 0.56 8.55
CA VAL A 136 -5.48 1.45 9.71
C VAL A 136 -5.91 0.73 10.98
N LYS A 137 -4.96 0.52 11.90
CA LYS A 137 -5.12 -0.16 13.19
C LYS A 137 -5.46 0.80 14.34
N GLN A 138 -4.97 2.04 14.28
CA GLN A 138 -5.07 2.98 15.41
C GLN A 138 -5.46 4.41 14.98
N ILE A 139 -6.26 5.09 15.81
CA ILE A 139 -6.61 6.52 15.68
C ILE A 139 -6.25 7.26 16.96
N GLY A 140 -5.32 8.21 16.84
CA GLY A 140 -4.73 8.95 17.96
C GLY A 140 -5.62 10.03 18.60
N ARG A 141 -5.18 10.50 19.77
CA ARG A 141 -5.91 11.46 20.62
C ARG A 141 -6.26 12.74 19.84
N LYS A 142 -7.53 13.13 19.88
CA LYS A 142 -8.04 14.32 19.16
C LYS A 142 -7.77 14.32 17.64
N ALA A 143 -7.64 13.15 16.99
CA ALA A 143 -7.27 13.04 15.56
C ALA A 143 -8.11 13.91 14.60
N PHE A 144 -9.41 14.07 14.82
CA PHE A 144 -10.35 14.86 14.02
C PHE A 144 -10.98 16.03 14.81
N TYR A 145 -10.37 16.42 15.93
CA TYR A 145 -10.96 17.34 16.91
C TYR A 145 -11.33 18.72 16.35
N ASN A 146 -12.53 19.23 16.68
CA ASN A 146 -13.07 20.51 16.22
C ASN A 146 -13.16 20.67 14.67
N SER A 147 -13.19 19.58 13.91
CA SER A 147 -13.42 19.60 12.46
C SER A 147 -14.93 19.70 12.18
N ARG A 148 -15.52 20.87 12.45
CA ARG A 148 -16.98 21.10 12.57
C ARG A 148 -17.83 20.66 11.37
N LYS A 149 -17.30 20.69 10.13
CA LYS A 149 -18.03 20.25 8.93
C LYS A 149 -18.00 18.73 8.70
N LEU A 150 -17.22 17.97 9.46
CA LEU A 150 -17.06 16.52 9.28
C LEU A 150 -18.33 15.79 9.69
N SER A 151 -19.05 15.28 8.70
CA SER A 151 -20.38 14.66 8.83
C SER A 151 -20.41 13.19 8.39
N ARG A 152 -19.38 12.69 7.70
CA ARG A 152 -19.26 11.26 7.37
C ARG A 152 -17.82 10.75 7.52
N ILE A 153 -17.63 9.71 8.33
CA ILE A 153 -16.39 8.92 8.38
C ILE A 153 -16.71 7.52 7.87
N SER A 154 -16.03 7.10 6.80
CA SER A 154 -16.20 5.77 6.20
C SER A 154 -15.02 4.87 6.56
N PHE A 155 -15.28 3.70 7.12
CA PHE A 155 -14.27 2.71 7.49
C PHE A 155 -14.23 1.57 6.47
N GLU A 156 -13.10 1.48 5.75
CA GLU A 156 -12.70 0.30 4.97
C GLU A 156 -11.88 -0.69 5.85
N SER A 157 -11.53 -0.32 7.09
CA SER A 157 -10.69 -1.12 7.99
C SER A 157 -11.45 -2.14 8.83
N ALA A 158 -11.15 -3.41 8.60
CA ALA A 158 -11.47 -4.50 9.50
C ALA A 158 -10.53 -4.57 10.72
N LYS A 159 -9.34 -3.94 10.65
CA LYS A 159 -8.20 -4.15 11.57
C LYS A 159 -8.02 -3.02 12.61
N LEU A 160 -9.01 -2.13 12.76
CA LEU A 160 -8.96 -1.01 13.71
C LEU A 160 -9.22 -1.50 15.15
N THR A 161 -8.21 -1.44 16.02
CA THR A 161 -8.26 -1.94 17.41
C THR A 161 -8.20 -0.86 18.49
N LYS A 162 -7.73 0.37 18.17
CA LYS A 162 -7.53 1.43 19.18
C LYS A 162 -8.01 2.80 18.69
N ILE A 163 -8.91 3.43 19.45
CA ILE A 163 -9.38 4.81 19.23
C ILE A 163 -9.27 5.60 20.54
N GLU A 164 -8.37 6.58 20.56
CA GLU A 164 -7.99 7.34 21.75
C GLU A 164 -9.00 8.45 22.12
N LYS A 165 -8.97 8.93 23.37
CA LYS A 165 -9.99 9.82 23.96
C LYS A 165 -10.24 11.07 23.10
N GLY A 166 -11.51 11.33 22.79
CA GLY A 166 -11.96 12.50 22.03
C GLY A 166 -11.51 12.55 20.57
N ALA A 167 -11.27 11.40 19.92
CA ALA A 167 -10.82 11.30 18.54
C ALA A 167 -11.60 12.19 17.56
N TRP A 168 -12.92 12.34 17.75
CA TRP A 168 -13.81 13.19 16.92
C TRP A 168 -14.68 14.15 17.75
N LYS A 169 -14.23 14.57 18.95
CA LYS A 169 -14.96 15.57 19.75
C LYS A 169 -14.93 16.93 19.04
N GLY A 170 -16.10 17.57 18.91
CA GLY A 170 -16.26 18.83 18.17
C GLY A 170 -16.39 18.68 16.64
N CYS A 171 -16.63 17.47 16.13
CA CYS A 171 -17.14 17.26 14.76
C CYS A 171 -18.61 17.69 14.65
N SER A 172 -19.23 17.53 13.48
CA SER A 172 -20.64 17.86 13.28
C SER A 172 -21.58 17.05 14.18
N LYS A 173 -22.65 17.67 14.71
CA LYS A 173 -23.76 16.95 15.39
C LYS A 173 -24.36 15.85 14.49
N ARG A 174 -24.29 16.00 13.16
CA ARG A 174 -24.79 15.03 12.15
C ARG A 174 -23.72 13.99 11.72
N LEU A 175 -22.66 13.77 12.51
CA LEU A 175 -21.60 12.81 12.18
C LEU A 175 -22.15 11.36 12.12
N ARG A 176 -22.10 10.77 10.92
CA ARG A 176 -22.44 9.37 10.66
C ARG A 176 -21.20 8.55 10.33
N PHE A 177 -21.22 7.30 10.76
CA PHE A 177 -20.20 6.31 10.44
C PHE A 177 -20.74 5.35 9.38
N THR A 178 -20.01 5.20 8.27
CA THR A 178 -20.29 4.21 7.23
C THR A 178 -19.20 3.13 7.25
N PHE A 179 -19.56 1.90 6.91
CA PHE A 179 -18.67 0.75 6.99
C PHE A 179 -18.72 -0.01 5.67
N SER A 180 -17.56 -0.46 5.18
CA SER A 180 -17.50 -1.39 4.04
C SER A 180 -18.17 -2.73 4.39
N LYS A 181 -18.67 -3.47 3.38
CA LYS A 181 -19.10 -4.88 3.54
C LYS A 181 -18.00 -5.73 4.20
N SER A 182 -16.73 -5.42 3.93
CA SER A 182 -15.55 -6.07 4.50
C SER A 182 -15.12 -5.60 5.90
N CYS A 183 -15.89 -4.73 6.58
CA CYS A 183 -15.58 -4.29 7.93
C CYS A 183 -16.07 -5.31 8.98
N GLY A 184 -15.14 -5.97 9.69
CA GLY A 184 -15.47 -6.94 10.74
C GLY A 184 -16.42 -6.40 11.82
N MET A 185 -17.36 -7.24 12.25
CA MET A 185 -18.46 -6.84 13.15
C MET A 185 -17.98 -6.34 14.52
N LYS A 186 -16.98 -7.00 15.13
CA LYS A 186 -16.34 -6.57 16.39
C LYS A 186 -15.75 -5.15 16.27
N THR A 187 -15.13 -4.83 15.12
CA THR A 187 -14.59 -3.50 14.82
C THR A 187 -15.70 -2.45 14.67
N LYS A 188 -16.80 -2.78 13.98
CA LYS A 188 -18.00 -1.92 13.87
C LYS A 188 -18.59 -1.61 15.24
N GLN A 189 -18.80 -2.62 16.09
CA GLN A 189 -19.30 -2.48 17.46
C GLN A 189 -18.36 -1.61 18.32
N TYR A 190 -17.05 -1.84 18.26
CA TYR A 190 -16.06 -1.04 18.99
C TYR A 190 -16.11 0.45 18.59
N ILE A 191 -16.18 0.76 17.29
CA ILE A 191 -16.31 2.13 16.79
C ILE A 191 -17.60 2.80 17.30
N LEU A 192 -18.73 2.08 17.30
CA LEU A 192 -20.02 2.61 17.74
C LEU A 192 -20.06 2.82 19.27
N LYS A 193 -19.66 1.84 20.08
CA LYS A 193 -19.52 1.98 21.55
C LYS A 193 -18.57 3.11 21.90
N ARG A 194 -17.46 3.25 21.18
CA ARG A 194 -16.48 4.32 21.40
C ARG A 194 -16.98 5.69 20.97
N ASN A 195 -17.91 5.77 20.02
CA ASN A 195 -18.60 7.02 19.66
C ASN A 195 -19.61 7.45 20.74
N MET A 196 -20.36 6.52 21.33
CA MET A 196 -21.27 6.81 22.46
C MET A 196 -20.48 7.40 23.64
N LEU A 197 -19.33 6.80 23.96
CA LEU A 197 -18.37 7.28 24.98
C LEU A 197 -17.56 8.54 24.58
N MET A 198 -17.98 9.30 23.56
CA MET A 198 -17.27 10.49 23.05
C MET A 198 -18.15 11.69 22.66
N LYS A 199 -19.47 11.57 22.78
CA LYS A 199 -20.36 12.74 22.78
C LYS A 199 -20.07 13.54 24.06
#